data_AF-W1XSJ9-F1
#
_entry.id   AF-W1XSJ9-F1
#
_cell.length_a   1.000
_cell.length_b   1.000
_cell.length_c   1.000
_cell.angle_alpha   90.00
_cell.angle_beta   90.00
_cell.angle_gamma   90.00
#
_symmetry.space_group_name_H-M   'P 1'
#
loop_
_entity.id
_entity.type
_entity.pdbx_description
1 polymer ?
#
loop_
_entity_poly.entity_id
_entity_poly.type
_entity_poly.pdbx_seq_one_letter_code
_entity_poly.pdbx_strand_id
1 'polypeptide(L)'
;GKLTNTADLIRLIIRDEAVHGYYIGYKYQKNMEKISLGQREELKSFAFDLLLELYDNELQYTDELYAETPWADDVKAFLCYNANKALMNLGYEPLFP
;
A
#
# COMPACT_ATOMS: atom_id res chain seq x y z
N GLY A 1 21.37 17.01 -6.21
CA GLY A 1 20.67 16.21 -5.19
C GLY A 1 21.69 15.41 -4.38
N LYS A 2 21.30 14.89 -3.22
CA LYS A 2 22.14 14.00 -2.40
C LYS A 2 21.86 12.53 -2.78
N LEU A 3 22.85 11.64 -2.64
CA LEU A 3 22.71 10.18 -2.82
C LEU A 3 22.06 9.74 -4.15
N THR A 4 22.36 10.41 -5.26
CA THR A 4 21.66 10.22 -6.54
C THR A 4 21.78 8.79 -7.10
N ASN A 5 22.97 8.17 -7.02
CA ASN A 5 23.18 6.81 -7.49
C ASN A 5 22.42 5.78 -6.62
N THR A 6 22.35 6.00 -5.30
CA THR A 6 21.54 5.18 -4.40
C THR A 6 20.06 5.32 -4.73
N ALA A 7 19.60 6.53 -5.03
CA ALA A 7 18.22 6.76 -5.46
C ALA A 7 17.90 6.02 -6.78
N ASP A 8 18.86 5.86 -7.69
CA ASP A 8 18.66 5.06 -8.92
C ASP A 8 18.44 3.58 -8.59
N LEU A 9 19.18 3.03 -7.61
CA LEU A 9 18.94 1.67 -7.11
C LEU A 9 17.55 1.52 -6.49
N ILE A 10 17.12 2.47 -5.66
CA ILE A 10 15.77 2.48 -5.08
C ILE A 10 14.70 2.53 -6.17
N ARG A 11 14.90 3.30 -7.26
CA ARG A 11 13.94 3.32 -8.38
C ARG A 11 13.85 1.99 -9.11
N LEU A 12 14.96 1.27 -9.28
CA LEU A 12 14.93 -0.07 -9.86
C LEU A 12 14.14 -1.04 -9.00
N ILE A 13 14.31 -0.98 -7.67
CA ILE A 13 13.52 -1.80 -6.73
C ILE A 13 12.03 -1.44 -6.85
N ILE A 14 11.67 -0.16 -6.74
CA ILE A 14 10.27 0.29 -6.81
C ILE A 14 9.61 -0.11 -8.14
N ARG A 15 10.36 -0.06 -9.25
CA ARG A 15 9.85 -0.48 -10.56
C ARG A 15 9.41 -1.95 -10.55
N ASP A 16 10.20 -2.80 -9.93
CA ASP A 16 9.91 -4.23 -9.89
C ASP A 16 8.77 -4.52 -8.88
N GLU A 17 8.77 -3.88 -7.70
CA GLU A 17 7.71 -4.05 -6.70
C GLU A 17 6.34 -3.53 -7.16
N ALA A 18 6.31 -2.46 -7.97
CA ALA A 18 5.07 -1.99 -8.58
C ALA A 18 4.43 -3.07 -9.49
N VAL A 19 5.25 -3.81 -10.24
CA VAL A 19 4.79 -4.92 -11.08
C VAL A 19 4.37 -6.11 -10.22
N HIS A 20 5.09 -6.42 -9.14
CA HIS A 20 4.72 -7.49 -8.21
C HIS A 20 3.33 -7.23 -7.59
N GLY A 21 3.14 -6.04 -7.01
CA GLY A 21 1.87 -5.65 -6.39
C GLY A 21 0.70 -5.69 -7.37
N TYR A 22 0.89 -5.16 -8.58
CA TYR A 22 -0.11 -5.22 -9.64
C TYR A 22 -0.44 -6.67 -10.05
N TYR A 23 0.58 -7.51 -10.27
CA TYR A 23 0.37 -8.87 -10.76
C TYR A 23 -0.33 -9.76 -9.73
N ILE A 24 0.06 -9.67 -8.46
CA ILE A 24 -0.58 -10.42 -7.37
C ILE A 24 -2.03 -9.93 -7.19
N GLY A 25 -2.26 -8.61 -7.21
CA GLY A 25 -3.59 -8.03 -7.16
C GLY A 25 -4.50 -8.48 -8.33
N TYR A 26 -3.95 -8.53 -9.54
CA TYR A 26 -4.66 -9.09 -10.70
C TYR A 26 -5.06 -10.56 -10.49
N LYS A 27 -4.17 -11.39 -9.93
CA LYS A 27 -4.48 -12.80 -9.62
C LYS A 27 -5.55 -12.91 -8.54
N TYR A 28 -5.51 -12.04 -7.52
CA TYR A 28 -6.55 -11.96 -6.50
C TYR A 28 -7.92 -11.69 -7.13
N GLN A 29 -8.04 -10.62 -7.93
CA GLN A 29 -9.28 -10.27 -8.64
C GLN A 29 -9.81 -11.39 -9.53
N LYS A 30 -8.93 -12.07 -10.28
CA LYS A 30 -9.32 -13.22 -11.13
C LYS A 30 -9.87 -14.41 -10.34
N ASN A 31 -9.47 -14.58 -9.09
CA ASN A 31 -10.03 -15.61 -8.23
C ASN A 31 -11.32 -15.15 -7.55
N MET A 32 -11.51 -13.84 -7.33
CA MET A 32 -12.77 -13.29 -6.84
C MET A 32 -13.92 -13.60 -7.80
N GLU A 33 -13.68 -13.58 -9.11
CA GLU A 33 -14.66 -13.96 -10.15
C GLU A 33 -15.29 -15.35 -9.93
N LYS A 34 -14.62 -16.25 -9.20
CA LYS A 34 -15.02 -17.66 -9.01
C LYS A 34 -15.73 -17.95 -7.70
N ILE A 35 -15.81 -16.99 -6.79
CA ILE A 35 -16.43 -17.15 -5.47
C ILE A 35 -17.74 -16.38 -5.35
N SER A 36 -18.54 -16.71 -4.34
CA SER A 36 -19.83 -16.08 -4.08
C SER A 36 -19.69 -14.62 -3.63
N LEU A 37 -20.78 -13.84 -3.76
CA LEU A 37 -20.80 -12.45 -3.30
C LEU A 37 -20.52 -12.34 -1.79
N GLY A 38 -21.09 -13.22 -0.96
CA GLY A 38 -20.84 -13.22 0.49
C GLY A 38 -19.35 -13.37 0.82
N GLN A 39 -18.66 -14.31 0.18
CA GLN A 39 -17.22 -14.49 0.38
C GLN A 39 -16.40 -13.31 -0.14
N ARG A 40 -16.84 -12.62 -1.20
CA ARG A 40 -16.16 -11.40 -1.67
C ARG A 40 -16.26 -10.26 -0.65
N GLU A 41 -17.42 -10.08 -0.04
CA GLU A 41 -17.62 -9.09 1.02
C GLU A 41 -16.80 -9.42 2.27
N GLU A 42 -16.75 -10.70 2.68
CA GLU A 42 -15.89 -11.15 3.78
C GLU A 42 -14.41 -10.83 3.54
N LEU A 43 -13.91 -11.15 2.34
CA LEU A 43 -12.51 -10.88 1.97
C LEU A 43 -12.24 -9.39 1.79
N LYS A 44 -13.22 -8.61 1.32
CA LYS A 44 -13.13 -7.15 1.27
C LYS A 44 -13.00 -6.57 2.67
N SER A 45 -13.88 -6.95 3.60
CA SER A 45 -13.78 -6.50 5.00
C SER A 45 -12.40 -6.83 5.56
N PHE A 46 -11.97 -8.10 5.42
CA PHE A 46 -10.66 -8.54 5.87
C PHE A 46 -9.51 -7.69 5.29
N ALA A 47 -9.53 -7.37 4.00
CA ALA A 47 -8.49 -6.59 3.36
C ALA A 47 -8.43 -5.15 3.90
N PHE A 48 -9.58 -4.52 4.15
CA PHE A 48 -9.64 -3.18 4.73
C PHE A 48 -9.23 -3.16 6.20
N ASP A 49 -9.70 -4.14 6.99
CA ASP A 49 -9.36 -4.27 8.41
C ASP A 49 -7.85 -4.47 8.58
N LEU A 50 -7.27 -5.41 7.83
CA LEU A 50 -5.82 -5.66 7.85
C LEU A 50 -5.03 -4.42 7.40
N LEU A 51 -5.48 -3.73 6.36
CA LEU A 51 -4.80 -2.52 5.89
C LEU A 51 -4.78 -1.43 6.97
N LEU A 52 -5.89 -1.23 7.69
CA LEU A 52 -5.97 -0.26 8.78
C LEU A 52 -5.06 -0.64 9.94
N GLU A 53 -5.01 -1.91 10.34
CA GLU A 53 -4.07 -2.39 11.37
C GLU A 53 -2.61 -2.14 10.97
N LEU A 54 -2.25 -2.46 9.72
CA LEU A 54 -0.90 -2.21 9.19
C LEU A 54 -0.60 -0.71 9.11
N TYR A 55 -1.57 0.10 8.70
CA TYR A 55 -1.44 1.55 8.62
C TYR A 55 -1.20 2.19 9.98
N ASP A 56 -1.96 1.79 11.01
CA ASP A 56 -1.77 2.30 12.38
C ASP A 56 -0.39 1.95 12.93
N ASN A 57 0.10 0.73 12.65
CA ASN A 57 1.46 0.34 12.99
C ASN A 57 2.52 1.15 12.23
N GLU A 58 2.32 1.40 10.93
CA GLU A 58 3.22 2.22 10.12
C GLU A 58 3.24 3.70 10.52
N LEU A 59 2.11 4.23 11.03
CA LEU A 59 2.10 5.58 11.60
C LEU A 59 3.02 5.69 12.82
N GLN A 60 2.94 4.72 13.73
CA GLN A 60 3.81 4.68 14.92
C GLN A 60 5.28 4.55 14.51
N TYR A 61 5.58 3.64 13.59
CA TYR A 61 6.93 3.44 13.10
C TYR A 61 7.48 4.67 12.35
N THR A 62 6.63 5.36 11.58
CA THR A 62 6.98 6.63 10.92
C THR A 62 7.32 7.70 11.95
N ASP A 63 6.56 7.80 13.03
CA ASP A 63 6.84 8.76 14.10
C ASP A 63 8.15 8.43 14.82
N GLU A 64 8.45 7.16 15.09
CA GLU A 64 9.72 6.74 15.67
C GLU A 64 10.94 7.16 14.82
N LEU A 65 10.80 7.17 13.49
CA LEU A 65 11.90 7.49 12.56
C LEU A 65 11.98 8.97 12.17
N TYR A 66 10.83 9.63 12.00
CA TYR A 66 10.74 10.91 11.31
C TYR A 66 10.17 12.05 12.15
N ALA A 67 9.68 11.83 13.38
CA ALA A 67 9.01 12.87 14.17
C ALA A 67 9.89 14.12 14.43
N GLU A 68 11.21 13.97 14.53
CA GLU A 68 12.15 15.08 14.71
C GLU A 68 12.65 15.69 13.39
N THR A 69 12.08 15.25 12.27
CA THR A 69 12.42 15.71 10.92
C THR A 69 11.27 16.50 10.31
N PRO A 70 11.53 17.39 9.34
CA PRO A 70 10.46 18.08 8.63
C PRO A 70 9.67 17.17 7.66
N TRP A 71 9.95 15.87 7.61
CA TRP A 71 9.36 14.93 6.64
C TRP A 71 8.22 14.09 7.19
N ALA A 72 7.93 14.13 8.50
CA ALA A 72 6.94 13.25 9.13
C ALA A 72 5.57 13.30 8.41
N ASP A 73 5.05 14.51 8.17
CA ASP A 73 3.75 14.70 7.51
C ASP A 73 3.77 14.26 6.05
N ASP A 74 4.85 14.53 5.32
CA ASP A 74 5.02 14.11 3.92
C ASP A 74 5.09 12.58 3.80
N VAL A 75 5.76 11.91 4.73
CA VAL A 75 5.83 10.44 4.78
C VAL A 75 4.45 9.86 5.09
N LYS A 76 3.71 10.41 6.05
CA LYS A 76 2.33 9.96 6.36
C LYS A 76 1.39 10.13 5.16
N ALA A 77 1.47 11.25 4.45
CA ALA A 77 0.71 11.45 3.20
C ALA A 77 1.11 10.41 2.12
N PHE A 78 2.40 10.08 2.03
CA PHE A 78 2.90 9.05 1.12
C PHE A 78 2.41 7.64 1.50
N LEU A 79 2.26 7.33 2.79
CA LEU A 79 1.66 6.08 3.25
C LEU A 79 0.20 5.97 2.77
N CYS A 80 -0.63 7.00 3.00
CA CYS A 80 -2.03 7.02 2.53
C CYS A 80 -2.12 6.82 1.01
N TYR A 81 -1.26 7.49 0.25
CA TYR A 81 -1.20 7.34 -1.20
C TYR A 81 -0.92 5.89 -1.62
N ASN A 82 0.08 5.24 -1.01
CA ASN A 82 0.45 3.87 -1.37
C ASN A 82 -0.56 2.84 -0.85
N ALA A 83 -1.20 3.08 0.30
CA ALA A 83 -2.32 2.27 0.79
C ALA A 83 -3.48 2.26 -0.22
N ASN A 84 -3.85 3.43 -0.76
CA ASN A 84 -4.84 3.53 -1.83
C ASN A 84 -4.40 2.76 -3.09
N LYS A 85 -3.13 2.84 -3.49
CA LYS A 85 -2.60 2.05 -4.62
C LYS A 85 -2.69 0.55 -4.38
N ALA A 86 -2.42 0.08 -3.16
CA ALA A 86 -2.55 -1.33 -2.81
C ALA A 86 -4.01 -1.81 -2.92
N LEU A 87 -4.97 -1.03 -2.39
CA LEU A 87 -6.40 -1.31 -2.55
C LEU A 87 -6.84 -1.36 -4.01
N MET A 88 -6.40 -0.39 -4.81
CA MET A 88 -6.69 -0.36 -6.25
C MET A 88 -6.13 -1.59 -6.99
N ASN A 89 -4.93 -2.06 -6.62
CA ASN A 89 -4.38 -3.30 -7.17
C ASN A 89 -5.23 -4.53 -6.83
N LEU A 90 -5.88 -4.55 -5.67
CA LEU A 90 -6.83 -5.59 -5.28
C LEU A 90 -8.22 -5.41 -5.91
N GLY A 91 -8.46 -4.30 -6.63
CA GLY A 91 -9.74 -3.99 -7.28
C GLY A 91 -10.73 -3.25 -6.38
N TYR A 92 -10.26 -2.66 -5.28
CA TYR A 92 -11.08 -1.91 -4.33
C TYR A 92 -10.95 -0.41 -4.50
N GLU A 93 -11.93 0.31 -3.95
CA GLU A 93 -11.94 1.76 -3.85
C GLU A 93 -10.85 2.29 -2.90
N PRO A 94 -10.38 3.53 -3.11
CA PRO A 94 -9.47 4.18 -2.17
C PRO A 94 -10.15 4.40 -0.81
N LEU A 95 -9.36 4.27 0.25
CA LEU A 95 -9.80 4.47 1.64
C LEU A 95 -9.56 5.90 2.12
N PHE A 96 -8.43 6.48 1.72
CA PHE A 96 -8.02 7.83 2.13
C PHE A 96 -8.37 8.88 1.05
N PRO A 97 -8.74 10.11 1.43
CA PRO A 97 -9.09 11.20 0.51
C PRO A 97 -7.90 11.72 -0.30
#